data_AF-V2UWU5-F1
#
_entry.id   AF-V2UWU5-F1
#
_cell.length_a   1.000
_cell.length_b   1.000
_cell.length_c   1.000
_cell.angle_alpha   90.00
_cell.angle_beta   90.00
_cell.angle_gamma   90.00
#
_symmetry.space_group_name_H-M   'P 1'
#
loop_
_entity.id
_entity.type
_entity.pdbx_description
1 polymer ?
#
loop_
_entity_poly.entity_id
_entity_poly.type
_entity_poly.pdbx_seq_one_letter_code
_entity_poly.pdbx_strand_id
1 'polypeptide(L)'
;MKSLSVVELSKLYSINRQTIYNHINKGILSKNSDNKIDLSEAIRVFGEPSKKQSVKEPVKVDSQNSTENLLLRQQIDMLKNQLEDAKERESFYQNQIETMQRLLEAPKANITTFIDQKHEQNIATDPQKEPELKADELTTPVETENKRIPVPEHIEPEPEKRGFWSRFFRPYD
;
A
#
# COMPACT_ATOMS: atom_id res chain seq x y z
N MET A 1 22.69 -8.43 -49.60
CA MET A 1 23.00 -8.34 -48.15
C MET A 1 22.94 -6.88 -47.73
N LYS A 2 22.68 -6.55 -46.46
CA LYS A 2 22.64 -5.16 -46.01
C LYS A 2 24.05 -4.63 -45.83
N SER A 3 24.42 -3.61 -46.61
CA SER A 3 25.72 -2.92 -46.52
C SER A 3 25.56 -1.63 -45.72
N LEU A 4 26.49 -1.36 -44.80
CA LEU A 4 26.51 -0.21 -43.91
C LEU A 4 27.73 0.68 -44.22
N SER A 5 27.54 1.99 -44.19
CA SER A 5 28.65 2.94 -44.16
C SER A 5 29.37 2.90 -42.80
N VAL A 6 30.61 3.40 -42.75
CA VAL A 6 31.38 3.51 -41.49
C VAL A 6 30.64 4.31 -40.42
N VAL A 7 29.86 5.32 -40.83
CA VAL A 7 29.06 6.14 -39.92
C VAL A 7 27.90 5.35 -39.33
N GLU A 8 27.17 4.61 -40.17
CA GLU A 8 26.07 3.76 -39.71
C GLU A 8 26.57 2.63 -38.82
N LEU A 9 27.68 2.00 -39.20
CA LEU A 9 28.31 0.95 -38.42
C LEU A 9 28.75 1.45 -37.03
N SER A 10 29.37 2.64 -36.99
CA SER A 10 29.77 3.30 -35.75
C SER A 10 28.59 3.53 -34.81
N LYS A 11 27.45 4.00 -35.33
CA LYS A 11 26.23 4.19 -34.53
C LYS A 11 25.64 2.86 -34.07
N LEU A 12 25.58 1.88 -34.96
CA LEU A 12 24.94 0.60 -34.71
C LEU A 12 25.67 -0.24 -33.65
N TYR A 13 27.01 -0.23 -33.66
CA TYR A 13 27.83 -0.93 -32.65
C TYR A 13 28.28 -0.03 -31.49
N SER A 14 27.99 1.28 -31.52
CA SER A 14 28.53 2.26 -30.57
C SER A 14 30.08 2.24 -30.52
N ILE A 15 30.74 2.07 -31.66
CA ILE A 15 32.21 2.01 -31.80
C ILE A 15 32.70 3.28 -32.48
N ASN A 16 33.85 3.81 -32.06
CA ASN A 16 34.49 4.97 -32.70
C ASN A 16 34.83 4.66 -34.18
N ARG A 17 34.53 5.60 -35.08
CA ARG A 17 34.87 5.53 -36.52
C ARG A 17 36.36 5.26 -36.76
N GLN A 18 37.24 5.83 -35.95
CA GLN A 18 38.69 5.57 -36.04
C GLN A 18 39.03 4.10 -35.81
N THR A 19 38.38 3.48 -34.82
CA THR A 19 38.53 2.05 -34.55
C THR A 19 38.11 1.23 -35.77
N ILE A 20 37.00 1.60 -36.43
CA ILE A 20 36.55 0.91 -37.65
C ILE A 20 37.58 1.06 -38.77
N TYR A 21 38.10 2.26 -39.02
CA TYR A 21 39.16 2.45 -40.02
C TYR A 21 40.42 1.65 -39.71
N ASN A 22 40.81 1.55 -38.44
CA ASN A 22 41.94 0.72 -38.02
C ASN A 22 41.71 -0.76 -38.32
N HIS A 23 40.49 -1.28 -38.10
CA HIS A 23 40.17 -2.68 -38.42
C HIS A 23 40.19 -2.94 -39.92
N ILE A 24 39.81 -1.95 -40.74
CA ILE A 24 39.93 -2.02 -42.21
C ILE A 24 41.41 -2.04 -42.63
N ASN A 25 42.21 -1.10 -42.12
CA ASN A 25 43.63 -1.00 -42.46
C ASN A 25 44.44 -2.23 -42.00
N LYS A 26 44.01 -2.89 -40.92
CA LYS A 26 44.59 -4.14 -40.43
C LYS A 26 44.09 -5.38 -41.18
N GLY A 27 43.16 -5.25 -42.12
CA GLY A 27 42.56 -6.36 -42.85
C GLY A 27 41.62 -7.24 -42.02
N ILE A 28 41.23 -6.79 -40.82
CA ILE A 28 40.30 -7.53 -39.96
C ILE A 28 38.86 -7.39 -40.48
N LEU A 29 38.52 -6.21 -41.00
CA LEU A 29 37.20 -5.88 -41.53
C LEU A 29 37.30 -5.59 -43.03
N SER A 30 36.55 -6.32 -43.85
CA SER A 30 36.52 -6.09 -45.30
C SER A 30 35.53 -5.00 -45.72
N LYS A 31 35.83 -4.35 -46.84
CA LYS A 31 35.02 -3.28 -47.45
C LYS A 31 34.79 -3.58 -48.92
N ASN A 32 33.59 -3.35 -49.40
CA ASN A 32 33.22 -3.54 -50.80
C ASN A 32 33.73 -2.38 -51.68
N SER A 33 33.68 -2.55 -52.99
CA SER A 33 34.01 -1.51 -53.99
C SER A 33 33.32 -0.18 -53.73
N ASP A 34 32.09 -0.24 -53.22
CA ASP A 34 31.23 0.92 -52.96
C ASP A 34 31.56 1.63 -51.65
N ASN A 35 32.70 1.31 -51.03
CA ASN A 35 33.10 1.87 -49.76
C ASN A 35 32.09 1.64 -48.61
N LYS A 36 31.38 0.51 -48.65
CA LYS A 36 30.49 0.03 -47.58
C LYS A 36 30.96 -1.30 -47.04
N ILE A 37 30.52 -1.62 -45.83
CA ILE A 37 30.87 -2.83 -45.08
C ILE A 37 29.62 -3.68 -44.97
N ASP A 38 29.70 -4.95 -45.31
CA ASP A 38 28.56 -5.85 -45.17
C ASP A 38 28.26 -6.14 -43.70
N LEU A 39 26.97 -6.27 -43.37
CA LEU A 39 26.54 -6.58 -42.01
C LEU A 39 27.10 -7.93 -41.53
N SER A 40 27.31 -8.90 -42.43
CA SER A 40 27.96 -10.17 -42.12
C SER A 40 29.39 -10.01 -41.64
N GLU A 41 30.18 -9.16 -42.31
CA GLU A 41 31.55 -8.83 -41.89
C GLU A 41 31.56 -8.12 -40.54
N ALA A 42 30.61 -7.19 -40.34
CA ALA A 42 30.46 -6.53 -39.06
C ALA A 42 30.12 -7.51 -37.92
N ILE A 43 29.23 -8.48 -38.16
CA ILE A 43 28.86 -9.50 -37.17
C ILE A 43 30.04 -10.45 -36.91
N ARG A 44 30.81 -10.82 -37.94
CA ARG A 44 32.02 -11.65 -37.80
C ARG A 44 33.06 -10.97 -36.89
N VAL A 45 33.24 -9.66 -37.03
CA VAL A 45 34.28 -8.91 -36.32
C VAL A 45 33.82 -8.40 -34.95
N PHE A 46 32.61 -7.87 -34.85
CA PHE A 46 32.10 -7.20 -33.65
C PHE A 46 31.00 -7.98 -32.92
N GLY A 47 30.54 -9.12 -33.45
CA GLY A 47 29.41 -9.88 -32.92
C GLY A 47 28.05 -9.27 -33.29
N GLU A 48 26.97 -9.73 -32.66
CA GLU A 48 25.66 -9.12 -32.86
C GLU A 48 25.60 -7.74 -32.18
N PRO A 49 25.02 -6.72 -32.82
CA PRO A 49 24.92 -5.40 -32.23
C PRO A 49 23.99 -5.44 -31.02
N SER A 50 24.54 -5.24 -29.83
CA SER A 50 23.74 -5.07 -28.63
C SER A 50 22.83 -3.84 -28.83
N LYS A 51 21.51 -4.03 -28.81
CA LYS A 51 20.55 -2.93 -28.69
C LYS A 51 20.76 -2.30 -27.31
N LYS A 52 21.73 -1.40 -27.18
CA LYS A 52 21.80 -0.52 -26.01
C LYS A 52 20.55 0.34 -26.11
N GLN A 53 19.58 0.02 -25.27
CA GLN A 53 18.43 0.86 -24.95
C GLN A 53 18.99 2.26 -24.79
N SER A 54 18.64 3.15 -25.72
CA SER A 54 19.21 4.49 -25.76
C SER A 54 19.06 5.10 -24.38
N VAL A 55 20.14 5.63 -23.82
CA VAL A 55 20.21 6.30 -22.50
C VAL A 55 19.48 7.67 -22.54
N LYS A 56 18.28 7.67 -23.12
CA LYS A 56 17.22 8.67 -22.98
C LYS A 56 15.96 8.02 -22.40
N GLU A 57 16.06 6.83 -21.81
CA GLU A 57 15.11 6.46 -20.79
C GLU A 57 15.51 7.23 -19.52
N PRO A 58 14.59 8.01 -18.92
CA PRO A 58 14.85 8.61 -17.62
C PRO A 58 15.27 7.47 -16.69
N VAL A 59 16.39 7.68 -16.00
CA VAL A 59 16.92 6.83 -14.93
C VAL A 59 15.75 6.14 -14.23
N LYS A 60 15.71 4.80 -14.30
CA LYS A 60 14.67 3.98 -13.68
C LYS A 60 14.34 4.52 -12.28
N VAL A 61 13.20 5.20 -12.18
CA VAL A 61 12.53 5.58 -10.94
C VAL A 61 11.89 4.33 -10.28
N ASP A 62 12.23 3.14 -10.76
CA ASP A 62 11.74 1.87 -10.24
C ASP A 62 12.04 1.70 -8.74
N SER A 63 13.09 2.30 -8.18
CA SER A 63 13.36 2.17 -6.74
C SER A 63 12.44 3.04 -5.86
N GLN A 64 12.12 4.28 -6.26
CA GLN A 64 11.18 5.14 -5.55
C GLN A 64 9.74 4.63 -5.69
N ASN A 65 9.37 4.18 -6.90
CA ASN A 65 8.10 3.49 -7.10
C ASN A 65 8.02 2.21 -6.26
N SER A 66 9.12 1.48 -6.07
CA SER A 66 9.11 0.24 -5.27
C SER A 66 8.78 0.47 -3.79
N THR A 67 9.25 1.55 -3.18
CA THR A 67 8.96 1.84 -1.75
C THR A 67 7.51 2.26 -1.54
N GLU A 68 6.97 3.09 -2.44
CA GLU A 68 5.57 3.49 -2.42
C GLU A 68 4.65 2.30 -2.67
N ASN A 69 4.97 1.45 -3.65
CA ASN A 69 4.22 0.23 -3.92
C ASN A 69 4.25 -0.76 -2.74
N LEU A 70 5.37 -0.84 -2.00
CA LEU A 70 5.46 -1.67 -0.79
C LEU A 70 4.57 -1.13 0.32
N LEU A 71 4.60 0.19 0.56
CA LEU A 71 3.75 0.82 1.56
C LEU A 71 2.25 0.67 1.22
N LEU A 72 1.89 0.85 -0.05
CA LEU A 72 0.52 0.63 -0.53
C LEU A 72 0.06 -0.81 -0.32
N ARG A 73 0.92 -1.80 -0.58
CA ARG A 73 0.62 -3.22 -0.30
C ARG A 73 0.37 -3.45 1.19
N GLN A 74 1.21 -2.89 2.06
CA GLN A 74 1.03 -2.99 3.51
C GLN A 74 -0.32 -2.39 3.96
N GLN A 75 -0.71 -1.25 3.39
CA GLN A 75 -2.00 -0.63 3.69
C GLN A 75 -3.18 -1.50 3.22
N ILE A 76 -3.07 -2.09 2.02
CA ILE A 76 -4.08 -3.02 1.49
C ILE A 76 -4.25 -4.22 2.42
N ASP A 77 -3.15 -4.79 2.92
CA ASP A 77 -3.22 -5.95 3.81
C ASP A 77 -3.83 -5.60 5.17
N MET A 78 -3.52 -4.42 5.71
CA MET A 78 -4.16 -3.92 6.93
C MET A 78 -5.67 -3.73 6.74
N LEU A 79 -6.09 -3.12 5.63
CA LEU A 79 -7.51 -2.91 5.32
C LEU A 79 -8.24 -4.24 5.10
N LYS A 80 -7.60 -5.23 4.47
CA LYS A 80 -8.16 -6.57 4.33
C LYS A 80 -8.36 -7.24 5.70
N ASN A 81 -7.39 -7.13 6.60
CA ASN A 81 -7.52 -7.68 7.95
C ASN A 81 -8.68 -7.02 8.71
N GLN A 82 -8.78 -5.69 8.66
CA GLN A 82 -9.89 -4.97 9.28
C GLN A 82 -11.25 -5.38 8.73
N LEU A 83 -11.34 -5.64 7.43
CA LEU A 83 -12.56 -6.10 6.78
C LEU A 83 -12.93 -7.52 7.21
N GLU A 84 -11.94 -8.40 7.36
CA GLU A 84 -12.16 -9.76 7.87
C GLU A 84 -12.61 -9.73 9.34
N ASP A 85 -11.93 -8.98 10.19
CA ASP A 85 -12.30 -8.79 11.61
C ASP A 85 -13.71 -8.19 11.75
N ALA A 86 -14.10 -7.30 10.82
CA ALA A 86 -15.46 -6.74 10.79
C ALA A 86 -16.50 -7.80 10.41
N LYS A 87 -16.22 -8.63 9.41
CA LYS A 87 -17.11 -9.72 9.00
C LYS A 87 -17.25 -10.79 10.07
N GLU A 88 -16.17 -11.17 10.74
CA GLU A 88 -16.21 -12.14 11.83
C GLU A 88 -17.10 -11.62 12.96
N ARG A 89 -16.93 -10.35 13.37
CA ARG A 89 -17.80 -9.72 14.38
C ARG A 89 -19.26 -9.66 13.93
N GLU A 90 -19.53 -9.33 12.67
CA GLU A 90 -20.89 -9.33 12.13
C GLU A 90 -21.51 -10.73 12.21
N SER A 91 -20.78 -11.76 11.76
CA SER A 91 -21.24 -13.15 11.79
C SER A 91 -21.51 -13.62 13.23
N PHE A 92 -20.66 -13.23 14.18
CA PHE A 92 -20.83 -13.53 15.59
C PHE A 92 -22.12 -12.91 16.15
N TYR A 93 -22.38 -11.63 15.88
CA TYR A 93 -23.62 -10.98 16.32
C TYR A 93 -24.85 -11.53 15.61
N GLN A 94 -24.76 -11.85 14.32
CA GLN A 94 -25.85 -12.51 13.59
C GLN A 94 -26.22 -13.85 14.24
N ASN A 95 -25.23 -14.67 14.58
CA ASN A 95 -25.45 -15.93 15.29
C ASN A 95 -26.07 -15.71 16.69
N GLN A 96 -25.64 -14.68 17.42
CA GLN A 96 -26.28 -14.34 18.70
C GLN A 96 -27.73 -13.90 18.53
N ILE A 97 -28.03 -13.10 17.51
CA ILE A 97 -29.39 -12.66 17.21
C ILE A 97 -30.26 -13.86 16.84
N GLU A 98 -29.77 -14.77 16.00
CA GLU A 98 -30.48 -15.99 15.62
C GLU A 98 -30.77 -16.89 16.83
N THR A 99 -29.78 -17.10 17.71
CA THR A 99 -29.98 -17.91 18.92
C THR A 99 -30.99 -17.27 19.87
N MET A 100 -30.93 -15.96 20.07
CA MET A 100 -31.92 -15.22 20.87
C MET A 100 -33.31 -15.29 20.24
N GLN A 101 -33.43 -15.15 18.92
CA GLN A 101 -34.70 -15.31 18.21
C GLN A 101 -35.27 -16.72 18.40
N ARG A 102 -34.45 -17.77 18.30
CA ARG A 102 -34.88 -19.15 18.50
C ARG A 102 -35.33 -19.45 19.93
N LEU A 103 -34.71 -18.83 20.93
CA LEU A 103 -35.13 -18.96 22.34
C LEU A 103 -36.46 -18.23 22.60
N LEU A 104 -36.70 -17.12 21.90
CA LEU A 104 -37.93 -16.34 22.00
C LEU A 104 -39.04 -16.86 21.07
N GLU A 105 -38.71 -17.66 20.05
CA GLU A 105 -39.67 -18.44 19.29
C GLU A 105 -40.32 -19.46 20.23
N ALA A 106 -41.41 -19.05 20.86
CA ALA A 106 -42.23 -19.90 21.70
C ALA A 106 -42.53 -21.22 20.97
N PRO A 107 -42.62 -22.36 21.68
CA PRO A 107 -43.17 -23.59 21.11
C PRO A 107 -44.62 -23.32 20.70
N LYS A 108 -44.82 -22.95 19.43
CA LYS A 108 -46.14 -22.89 18.82
C LYS A 108 -46.60 -24.34 18.66
N ALA A 109 -47.57 -24.71 19.48
CA ALA A 109 -48.14 -26.04 19.75
C ALA A 109 -47.56 -26.69 21.02
N ASN A 110 -48.47 -27.04 21.95
CA ASN A 110 -48.30 -27.83 23.19
C ASN A 110 -48.37 -27.06 24.54
N ILE A 111 -48.96 -25.87 24.61
CA ILE A 111 -49.18 -25.15 25.89
C ILE A 111 -50.49 -25.48 26.63
N THR A 112 -51.19 -26.56 26.29
CA THR A 112 -52.44 -26.91 27.01
C THR A 112 -52.23 -27.80 28.25
N THR A 113 -51.01 -28.20 28.62
CA THR A 113 -50.86 -29.25 29.66
C THR A 113 -49.88 -28.94 30.80
N PHE A 114 -49.10 -27.85 30.77
CA PHE A 114 -48.01 -27.64 31.75
C PHE A 114 -48.22 -26.53 32.79
N ILE A 115 -49.37 -25.85 32.82
CA ILE A 115 -49.63 -24.74 33.77
C ILE A 115 -49.97 -25.23 35.19
N ASP A 116 -50.29 -26.51 35.40
CA ASP A 116 -50.88 -26.96 36.68
C ASP A 116 -49.91 -27.54 37.72
N GLN A 117 -48.59 -27.51 37.53
CA GLN A 117 -47.70 -28.11 38.54
C GLN A 117 -46.50 -27.23 38.94
N LYS A 118 -46.67 -26.65 40.13
CA LYS A 118 -45.64 -26.35 41.14
C LYS A 118 -45.10 -24.92 41.20
N HIS A 119 -46.02 -23.99 41.46
CA HIS A 119 -45.72 -22.76 42.20
C HIS A 119 -45.66 -23.11 43.71
N GLU A 120 -44.47 -23.40 44.24
CA GLU A 120 -44.25 -23.37 45.70
C GLU A 120 -43.16 -22.37 46.07
N GLN A 121 -43.59 -21.46 46.93
CA GLN A 121 -42.94 -20.27 47.43
C GLN A 121 -41.95 -20.64 48.53
N ASN A 122 -40.78 -20.02 48.55
CA ASN A 122 -40.01 -19.86 49.79
C ASN A 122 -39.47 -18.43 49.86
N ILE A 123 -40.10 -17.66 50.73
CA ILE A 123 -39.79 -16.28 51.11
C ILE A 123 -38.89 -16.35 52.35
N ALA A 124 -37.76 -15.65 52.34
CA ALA A 124 -37.08 -15.22 53.56
C ALA A 124 -36.53 -13.79 53.35
N THR A 125 -37.08 -12.88 54.16
CA THR A 125 -36.93 -11.43 54.21
C THR A 125 -35.61 -10.99 54.86
N ASP A 126 -34.95 -9.95 54.32
CA ASP A 126 -34.54 -8.75 55.09
C ASP A 126 -34.25 -7.56 54.13
N PRO A 127 -34.83 -6.35 54.33
CA PRO A 127 -34.70 -5.20 53.43
C PRO A 127 -33.88 -4.05 54.04
N GLN A 128 -32.83 -3.56 53.37
CA GLN A 128 -32.41 -2.14 53.45
C GLN A 128 -31.22 -1.80 52.55
N LYS A 129 -31.46 -1.02 51.48
CA LYS A 129 -30.87 0.31 51.24
C LYS A 129 -31.17 0.77 49.82
N GLU A 130 -32.10 1.71 49.73
CA GLU A 130 -32.28 2.63 48.62
C GLU A 130 -31.45 3.89 48.92
N PRO A 131 -30.83 4.52 47.90
CA PRO A 131 -30.69 5.96 47.93
C PRO A 131 -31.30 6.59 46.68
N GLU A 132 -32.46 7.18 46.93
CA GLU A 132 -33.08 8.38 46.37
C GLU A 132 -32.43 9.02 45.12
N LEU A 133 -33.22 9.00 44.06
CA LEU A 133 -33.18 9.96 42.96
C LEU A 133 -33.74 11.30 43.46
N LYS A 134 -32.90 12.34 43.48
CA LYS A 134 -33.35 13.73 43.48
C LYS A 134 -33.03 14.32 42.10
N ALA A 135 -34.07 14.34 41.28
CA ALA A 135 -34.15 15.20 40.13
C ALA A 135 -34.26 16.65 40.62
N ASP A 136 -33.38 17.51 40.15
CA ASP A 136 -33.65 18.93 40.10
C ASP A 136 -33.22 19.48 38.74
N GLU A 137 -33.98 20.47 38.30
CA GLU A 137 -33.76 21.36 37.18
C GLU A 137 -34.21 20.95 35.76
N LEU A 138 -35.42 21.45 35.50
CA LEU A 138 -36.15 21.64 34.25
C LEU A 138 -35.38 22.51 33.22
N THR A 139 -35.69 22.28 31.95
CA THR A 139 -35.49 23.12 30.73
C THR A 139 -34.29 22.80 29.79
N THR A 140 -34.63 22.06 28.72
CA THR A 140 -34.00 21.93 27.39
C THR A 140 -33.86 23.30 26.65
N PRO A 141 -33.14 23.47 25.50
CA PRO A 141 -32.71 22.45 24.52
C PRO A 141 -31.35 22.69 23.77
N VAL A 142 -30.91 21.69 22.98
CA VAL A 142 -30.12 21.80 21.71
C VAL A 142 -28.67 22.32 21.89
N GLU A 143 -27.59 21.64 21.47
CA GLU A 143 -27.26 21.15 20.14
C GLU A 143 -26.04 20.21 20.25
N THR A 144 -25.90 19.33 19.25
CA THR A 144 -24.72 18.56 18.80
C THR A 144 -23.37 18.91 19.46
N GLU A 145 -22.53 17.97 19.89
CA GLU A 145 -21.60 17.26 18.99
C GLU A 145 -20.80 16.19 19.76
N ASN A 146 -20.38 15.17 19.00
CA ASN A 146 -19.56 14.00 19.36
C ASN A 146 -18.42 14.25 20.37
N LYS A 147 -18.45 13.55 21.51
CA LYS A 147 -17.28 13.44 22.41
C LYS A 147 -16.32 12.35 21.89
N ARG A 148 -15.48 12.75 20.93
CA ARG A 148 -14.23 12.03 20.62
C ARG A 148 -13.28 12.11 21.82
N ILE A 149 -12.57 11.03 22.06
CA ILE A 149 -11.52 10.86 23.08
C ILE A 149 -10.52 12.04 22.99
N PRO A 150 -10.05 12.63 24.11
CA PRO A 150 -9.02 13.66 24.05
C PRO A 150 -7.73 13.04 23.50
N VAL A 151 -7.36 13.46 22.29
CA VAL A 151 -6.07 13.13 21.69
C VAL A 151 -4.99 13.83 22.52
N PRO A 152 -3.94 13.12 22.99
CA PRO A 152 -2.80 13.78 23.63
C PRO A 152 -2.14 14.76 22.66
N GLU A 153 -2.01 16.02 23.04
CA GLU A 153 -1.19 17.00 22.31
C GLU A 153 0.27 16.53 22.34
N HIS A 154 0.73 15.95 21.23
CA HIS A 154 2.15 15.72 21.03
C HIS A 154 2.79 17.06 20.65
N ILE A 155 3.38 17.74 21.63
CA ILE A 155 4.25 18.88 21.37
C ILE A 155 5.57 18.29 20.86
N GLU A 156 5.70 18.11 19.55
CA GLU A 156 7.01 17.94 18.93
C GLU A 156 7.71 19.31 18.95
N PRO A 157 8.94 19.42 19.46
CA PRO A 157 9.71 20.63 19.25
C PRO A 157 10.03 20.72 17.75
N GLU A 158 9.40 21.69 17.07
CA GLU A 158 9.63 21.96 15.65
C GLU A 158 11.14 22.24 15.45
N PRO A 159 11.84 21.52 14.55
CA PRO A 159 13.25 21.80 14.32
C PRO A 159 13.37 23.20 13.71
N GLU A 160 14.16 24.07 14.36
CA GLU A 160 14.38 25.44 13.89
C GLU A 160 14.84 25.43 12.43
N LYS A 161 14.01 26.03 11.56
CA LYS A 161 14.28 26.09 10.12
C LYS A 161 15.52 26.94 9.88
N ARG A 162 16.63 26.27 9.59
CA ARG A 162 17.88 26.87 9.12
C ARG A 162 17.63 27.66 7.83
N GLY A 163 17.46 28.99 7.95
CA GLY A 163 17.31 29.90 6.82
C GLY A 163 18.55 29.91 5.91
N PHE A 164 18.40 30.37 4.67
CA PHE A 164 19.44 30.27 3.62
C PHE A 164 20.82 30.80 4.05
N TRP A 165 20.85 31.80 4.94
CA TRP A 165 22.06 32.41 5.49
C TRP A 165 22.71 31.59 6.62
N SER A 166 21.95 30.77 7.33
CA SER A 166 22.46 29.97 8.47
C SER A 166 23.36 28.80 8.04
N ARG A 167 23.31 28.38 6.76
CA ARG A 167 24.18 27.35 6.19
C ARG A 167 25.58 27.86 5.82
N PHE A 168 25.77 29.18 5.73
CA PHE A 168 27.04 29.78 5.33
C PHE A 168 27.91 30.22 6.51
N PHE A 169 27.31 30.53 7.68
CA PHE A 169 28.03 31.11 8.82
C PHE A 169 28.21 30.18 10.03
N ARG A 170 27.64 28.98 10.02
CA ARG A 170 27.79 28.01 11.12
C ARG A 170 28.26 26.65 10.59
N PRO A 171 29.50 26.21 10.87
CA PRO A 171 29.94 24.86 10.54
C PRO A 171 29.16 23.83 11.38
N TYR A 172 29.07 22.60 10.88
CA TYR A 172 28.45 21.49 11.59
C TYR A 172 29.36 21.06 12.74
N ASP A 173 28.82 21.03 13.96
CA ASP A 173 29.42 20.30 15.09
C ASP A 173 29.20 18.79 14.91
#